data_AF-A0A6I0EKF7-F1
#
_entry.id   AF-A0A6I0EKF7-F1
#
_cell.length_a   1.000
_cell.length_b   1.000
_cell.length_c   1.000
_cell.angle_alpha   90.00
_cell.angle_beta   90.00
_cell.angle_gamma   90.00
#
_symmetry.space_group_name_H-M   'P 1'
#
loop_
_entity.id
_entity.type
_entity.pdbx_description
1 polymer ?
#
loop_
_entity_poly.entity_id
_entity_poly.type
_entity_poly.pdbx_seq_one_letter_code
_entity_poly.pdbx_strand_id
1 'polypeptide(L)'
;MFGTPMTMMVMLACVVIGIIGVTMVILSAVGRDAASHPKSEDGSRGEGARSDAGSGPARCCPRCNQFSPAYARFCAHCGYAYEPRG
;
A
#
# COMPACT_ATOMS: atom_id res chain seq x y z
N MET A 1 30.29 -26.29 30.23
CA MET A 1 30.68 -25.48 29.05
C MET A 1 29.69 -25.70 27.88
N PHE A 2 28.38 -25.57 28.10
CA PHE A 2 27.33 -25.83 27.08
C PHE A 2 26.41 -24.62 26.81
N GLY A 3 26.70 -23.47 27.42
CA GLY A 3 25.89 -22.25 27.25
C GLY A 3 26.21 -21.45 25.99
N THR A 4 27.38 -21.63 25.38
CA THR A 4 27.84 -20.84 24.24
C THR A 4 27.11 -21.11 22.92
N PRO A 5 26.79 -22.36 22.50
CA PRO A 5 26.12 -22.56 21.20
C PRO A 5 24.68 -22.04 21.21
N MET A 6 23.95 -22.22 22.32
CA MET A 6 22.59 -21.71 22.48
C MET A 6 22.57 -20.17 22.49
N THR A 7 23.48 -19.52 23.21
CA THR A 7 23.55 -18.05 23.21
C THR A 7 24.03 -17.49 21.87
N MET A 8 24.94 -18.16 21.16
CA MET A 8 25.33 -17.79 19.79
C MET A 8 24.15 -17.90 18.82
N MET A 9 23.34 -18.96 18.90
CA MET A 9 22.15 -19.12 18.05
C MET A 9 21.09 -18.06 18.32
N VAL A 10 20.84 -17.73 19.59
CA VAL A 10 19.88 -16.67 19.96
C VAL A 10 20.36 -15.31 19.46
N MET A 11 21.64 -14.97 19.67
CA MET A 11 22.20 -13.70 19.19
C MET A 11 22.15 -13.62 17.66
N LEU A 12 22.46 -14.70 16.95
CA LEU A 12 22.37 -14.77 15.50
C LEU A 12 20.93 -14.59 15.03
N ALA A 13 19.96 -15.23 15.68
CA ALA A 13 18.55 -15.06 15.36
C ALA A 13 18.08 -13.62 15.59
N CYS A 14 18.48 -12.97 16.69
CA CYS A 14 18.16 -11.57 16.96
C CYS A 14 18.74 -10.63 15.89
N VAL A 15 19.98 -10.86 15.47
CA VAL A 15 20.63 -10.09 14.39
C VAL A 15 19.88 -10.28 13.07
N VAL A 16 19.54 -11.52 12.71
CA VAL A 16 18.81 -11.81 11.47
C VAL A 16 17.41 -11.17 11.49
N ILE A 17 16.66 -11.30 12.58
CA ILE A 17 15.34 -10.67 12.73
C ILE A 17 15.45 -9.14 12.64
N GLY A 18 16.47 -8.55 13.28
CA GLY A 18 16.76 -7.13 13.20
C GLY A 18 17.07 -6.66 11.79
N ILE A 19 17.94 -7.38 11.07
CA ILE A 19 18.28 -7.09 9.67
C ILE A 19 17.02 -7.18 8.80
N ILE A 20 16.22 -8.25 8.91
CA ILE A 20 14.99 -8.41 8.14
C ILE A 20 14.03 -7.24 8.41
N GLY A 21 13.84 -6.86 9.67
CA GLY A 21 12.99 -5.72 10.04
C GLY A 21 13.47 -4.40 9.43
N VAL A 22 14.76 -4.11 9.53
CA VAL A 22 15.38 -2.91 8.94
C VAL A 22 15.28 -2.93 7.42
N THR A 23 15.58 -4.06 6.77
CA THR A 23 15.46 -4.24 5.32
C THR A 23 14.02 -4.02 4.85
N MET A 24 13.01 -4.51 5.58
CA MET A 24 11.60 -4.29 5.27
C MET A 24 11.18 -2.81 5.39
N VAL A 25 11.70 -2.09 6.39
CA VAL A 25 11.48 -0.65 6.54
C VAL A 25 12.13 0.13 5.40
N ILE A 26 13.38 -0.21 5.04
CA ILE A 26 14.10 0.40 3.92
C ILE A 26 13.38 0.12 2.60
N LEU A 27 12.96 -1.12 2.33
CA LEU A 27 12.16 -1.48 1.15
C LEU A 27 10.83 -0.71 1.10
N SER A 28 10.19 -0.47 2.25
CA SER A 28 8.96 0.32 2.33
C SER A 28 9.18 1.82 2.08
N ALA A 29 10.39 2.32 2.33
CA ALA A 29 10.79 3.69 2.05
C ALA A 29 11.23 3.86 0.58
N VAL A 30 12.04 2.94 0.06
CA VAL A 30 12.64 2.97 -1.29
C VAL A 30 11.68 2.45 -2.37
N GLY A 31 10.76 1.55 -2.02
CA GLY A 31 9.76 0.97 -2.94
C GLY A 31 8.74 1.96 -3.50
N ARG A 32 8.75 3.22 -3.04
CA ARG A 32 7.99 4.31 -3.67
C ARG A 32 8.71 4.93 -4.86
N ASP A 33 10.04 4.80 -4.95
CA ASP A 33 10.86 5.49 -5.94
C ASP A 33 11.35 4.57 -7.08
N ALA A 34 11.28 3.25 -6.91
CA ALA A 34 11.77 2.27 -7.89
C ALA A 34 10.71 1.82 -8.93
N ALA A 35 9.68 2.62 -9.19
CA ALA A 35 8.69 2.37 -10.25
C ALA A 35 9.21 2.75 -11.65
N SER A 36 10.42 2.31 -12.02
CA SER A 36 10.89 2.35 -13.42
C SER A 36 11.69 1.08 -13.76
N HIS A 37 10.91 0.03 -14.08
CA HIS A 37 11.20 -1.19 -14.88
C HIS A 37 12.65 -1.47 -15.34
N PRO A 38 13.07 -2.76 -15.30
CA PRO A 38 12.94 -3.51 -16.55
C PRO A 38 12.38 -4.93 -16.40
N LYS A 39 11.30 -5.16 -17.15
CA LYS A 39 10.96 -6.34 -17.96
C LYS A 39 11.25 -7.75 -17.39
N SER A 40 10.21 -8.41 -16.88
CA SER A 40 9.91 -9.82 -17.20
C SER A 40 8.43 -10.14 -16.99
N GLU A 41 7.77 -10.41 -18.12
CA GLU A 41 6.85 -11.52 -18.38
C GLU A 41 5.45 -11.55 -17.72
N ASP A 42 4.46 -11.18 -18.55
CA ASP A 42 3.08 -11.67 -18.66
C ASP A 42 2.59 -12.67 -17.59
N GLY A 43 1.72 -12.20 -16.70
CA GLY A 43 1.10 -13.02 -15.66
C GLY A 43 0.08 -12.25 -14.83
N SER A 44 -0.98 -11.79 -15.48
CA SER A 44 -2.32 -11.48 -14.95
C SER A 44 -2.52 -11.22 -13.45
N ARG A 45 -3.00 -10.00 -13.19
CA ARG A 45 -4.08 -9.64 -12.23
C ARG A 45 -3.63 -9.39 -10.80
N GLY A 46 -3.77 -8.11 -10.43
CA GLY A 46 -3.40 -7.58 -9.13
C GLY A 46 -4.40 -7.93 -8.03
N GLU A 47 -3.85 -8.15 -6.85
CA GLU A 47 -4.58 -8.31 -5.59
C GLU A 47 -3.81 -7.56 -4.49
N GLY A 48 -3.72 -6.24 -4.64
CA GLY A 48 -3.47 -5.33 -3.53
C GLY A 48 -4.81 -4.92 -2.95
N ALA A 49 -5.43 -5.82 -2.18
CA ALA A 49 -6.71 -5.63 -1.51
C ALA A 49 -6.66 -4.41 -0.57
N ARG A 50 -7.00 -3.24 -1.13
CA ARG A 50 -7.56 -2.14 -0.34
C ARG A 50 -9.03 -2.45 -0.17
N SER A 51 -9.35 -2.79 1.07
CA SER A 51 -10.68 -3.09 1.56
C SER A 51 -11.73 -2.11 1.02
N ASP A 52 -12.60 -2.64 0.19
CA ASP A 52 -14.04 -2.41 0.14
C ASP A 52 -14.58 -1.17 0.88
N ALA A 53 -14.34 0.00 0.30
CA ALA A 53 -15.22 1.14 0.46
C ALA A 53 -15.82 1.46 -0.90
N GLY A 54 -17.00 0.89 -1.18
CA GLY A 54 -17.96 1.39 -2.17
C GLY A 54 -17.56 1.21 -3.64
N SER A 55 -17.75 -0.01 -4.13
CA SER A 55 -17.66 -0.45 -5.54
C SER A 55 -18.71 0.16 -6.48
N GLY A 56 -18.82 1.49 -6.53
CA GLY A 56 -19.55 2.20 -7.59
C GLY A 56 -18.57 2.87 -8.57
N PRO A 57 -18.98 3.14 -9.83
CA PRO A 57 -18.12 3.79 -10.81
C PRO A 57 -17.72 5.20 -10.34
N ALA A 58 -16.43 5.46 -10.22
CA ALA A 58 -15.92 6.79 -9.90
C ALA A 58 -16.47 7.82 -10.91
N ARG A 59 -16.83 9.02 -10.42
CA ARG A 59 -17.36 10.11 -11.25
C ARG A 59 -16.45 11.33 -11.18
N CYS A 60 -16.42 12.11 -12.26
CA CYS A 60 -15.74 13.40 -12.27
C CYS A 60 -16.61 14.47 -11.58
N CYS A 61 -15.98 15.30 -10.74
CA CYS A 61 -16.64 16.45 -10.15
C CYS A 61 -16.95 17.51 -11.22
N PRO A 62 -18.18 17.99 -11.36
CA PRO A 62 -18.51 19.02 -12.36
C PRO A 62 -17.88 20.40 -12.06
N ARG A 63 -17.39 20.63 -10.84
CA ARG A 63 -16.84 21.92 -10.41
C ARG A 63 -15.33 22.03 -10.64
N CYS A 64 -14.57 21.00 -10.31
CA CYS A 64 -13.11 21.01 -10.37
C CYS A 64 -12.53 19.88 -11.24
N ASN A 65 -13.38 19.08 -11.88
CA ASN A 65 -13.00 17.96 -12.74
C ASN A 65 -12.17 16.85 -12.06
N GLN A 66 -12.10 16.85 -10.73
CA GLN A 66 -11.38 15.83 -9.95
C GLN A 66 -12.23 14.56 -9.81
N PHE A 67 -11.57 13.40 -9.84
CA PHE A 67 -12.22 12.11 -9.57
C PHE A 67 -12.70 12.00 -8.13
N SER A 68 -13.94 11.56 -7.97
CA SER A 68 -14.57 11.28 -6.69
C SER A 68 -15.21 9.90 -6.74
N PRO A 69 -15.09 9.09 -5.69
CA PRO A 69 -15.72 7.79 -5.67
C PRO A 69 -17.25 7.93 -5.70
N ALA A 70 -17.95 6.95 -6.27
CA ALA A 70 -19.40 7.01 -6.50
C ALA A 70 -20.22 7.25 -5.24
N TYR A 71 -19.76 6.72 -4.11
CA TYR A 71 -20.43 6.84 -2.81
C TYR A 71 -20.10 8.14 -2.07
N ALA A 72 -19.15 8.95 -2.55
CA ALA A 72 -18.82 10.20 -1.90
C ALA A 72 -20.01 11.16 -1.92
N ARG A 73 -20.41 11.70 -0.77
CA ARG A 73 -21.45 12.74 -0.71
C ARG A 73 -20.92 14.11 -1.11
N PHE A 74 -19.60 14.29 -1.12
CA PHE A 74 -18.95 15.54 -1.45
C PHE A 74 -17.61 15.31 -2.15
N CYS A 75 -17.19 16.25 -3.00
CA CYS A 75 -15.86 16.25 -3.60
C CYS A 75 -14.82 16.59 -2.54
N ALA A 76 -13.84 15.70 -2.33
CA ALA A 76 -12.75 15.92 -1.37
C ALA A 76 -11.83 17.11 -1.73
N HIS A 77 -11.86 17.58 -2.97
CA HIS A 77 -11.00 18.68 -3.43
C HIS A 77 -11.66 20.06 -3.32
N CYS A 78 -12.95 20.19 -3.66
CA CYS A 78 -13.63 21.49 -3.73
C CYS A 78 -14.89 21.59 -2.86
N GLY A 79 -15.23 20.54 -2.12
CA GLY A 79 -16.41 20.49 -1.26
C GLY A 79 -17.75 20.43 -2.01
N TYR A 80 -17.75 20.25 -3.33
CA TYR A 80 -18.99 20.15 -4.11
C TYR A 80 -19.85 18.98 -3.63
N ALA A 81 -21.07 19.25 -3.18
CA ALA A 81 -22.00 18.23 -2.71
C ALA A 81 -22.64 17.49 -3.89
N TYR A 82 -22.63 16.17 -3.83
CA TYR A 82 -23.36 15.32 -4.77
C TYR A 82 -24.71 14.99 -4.14
N GLU A 83 -25.79 15.42 -4.76
CA GLU A 83 -27.13 15.03 -4.31
C GLU A 83 -27.29 13.52 -4.48
N PRO A 84 -27.73 12.79 -3.44
CA PRO A 84 -28.20 11.43 -3.63
C PRO A 84 -29.47 11.53 -4.49
N ARG A 85 -29.43 10.99 -5.72
CA ARG A 85 -30.67 10.79 -6.48
C ARG A 85 -31.52 9.80 -5.69
N GLY A 86 -32.55 10.33 -5.03
CA GLY A 86 -33.63 9.54 -4.44
C GLY A 86 -34.45 8.83 -5.52
#